data_AF-A0A0X3PRB5-F1
#
_entry.id   AF-A0A0X3PRB5-F1
#
_cell.length_a   1.000
_cell.length_b   1.000
_cell.length_c   1.000
_cell.angle_alpha   90.00
_cell.angle_beta   90.00
_cell.angle_gamma   90.00
#
_symmetry.space_group_name_H-M   'P 1'
#
loop_
_entity.id
_entity.type
_entity.pdbx_description
1 polymer ?
#
loop_
_entity_poly.entity_id
_entity_poly.type
_entity_poly.pdbx_seq_one_letter_code
_entity_poly.pdbx_strand_id
1 'polypeptide(L)'
;MLLCQFLYFHLYMVGHHGELILFRGFPSVKHLLEIQFALANGPVFMGCFLYRNTFAFHNLDKMTTCSIHILPPLISYCIRWFPELSSEWWWTKFEFTGGQPHTTSFGPMGNWIYLYAIPNAAFIIHTVIYHVLVHVIFKPSEKYHDSYRYLCTKMTIVQKPKNKLPQKSHLIVWMLFNCVSAAVFMLFAILAWCSFFVHTLMLVVIFFDLTWNAACYFVDYLPTLALRKAIADGSIPAPQGQTGNSWAEKDAKNNDEDELDGDEIEAEDQASVEYEIEDSSDEY
;
A
#
# COMPACT_ATOMS: atom_id res chain seq x y z
N MET A 1 1.04 2.55 -13.03
CA MET A 1 0.40 1.85 -11.88
C MET A 1 -0.75 2.64 -11.22
N LEU A 2 -0.76 3.98 -11.33
CA LEU A 2 -1.76 4.88 -10.73
C LEU A 2 -3.24 4.59 -11.06
N LEU A 3 -3.59 4.08 -12.24
CA LEU A 3 -5.00 4.05 -12.70
C LEU A 3 -5.89 2.95 -12.06
N CYS A 4 -5.30 1.83 -11.62
CA CYS A 4 -6.04 0.76 -10.92
C CYS A 4 -6.06 0.93 -9.40
N GLN A 5 -5.04 1.60 -8.85
CA GLN A 5 -5.13 2.25 -7.55
C GLN A 5 -6.07 3.46 -7.61
N PHE A 6 -6.34 4.08 -8.77
CA PHE A 6 -7.28 5.21 -8.92
C PHE A 6 -8.74 4.86 -8.58
N LEU A 7 -9.13 3.58 -8.68
CA LEU A 7 -10.44 3.10 -8.20
C LEU A 7 -10.40 2.64 -6.74
N TYR A 8 -9.21 2.33 -6.23
CA TYR A 8 -8.87 2.41 -4.81
C TYR A 8 -8.76 3.88 -4.35
N PHE A 9 -8.83 4.87 -5.25
CA PHE A 9 -8.56 6.29 -4.98
C PHE A 9 -9.83 7.14 -4.99
N HIS A 10 -10.92 6.79 -5.68
CA HIS A 10 -12.10 7.68 -5.72
C HIS A 10 -13.12 7.47 -4.59
N LEU A 11 -13.17 6.29 -3.96
CA LEU A 11 -13.83 6.10 -2.66
C LEU A 11 -12.89 6.39 -1.48
N TYR A 12 -11.59 6.51 -1.74
CA TYR A 12 -10.49 6.75 -0.78
C TYR A 12 -9.79 8.11 -1.00
N MET A 13 -10.35 8.98 -1.84
CA MET A 13 -10.32 10.44 -1.65
C MET A 13 -11.21 10.81 -0.46
N VAL A 14 -11.89 9.82 0.13
CA VAL A 14 -12.32 9.79 1.52
C VAL A 14 -11.28 9.06 2.43
N GLY A 15 -10.01 8.95 2.04
CA GLY A 15 -8.99 8.14 2.72
C GLY A 15 -7.88 8.99 3.30
N HIS A 16 -7.22 9.82 2.49
CA HIS A 16 -6.38 10.86 3.09
C HIS A 16 -7.21 12.07 3.50
N HIS A 17 -8.12 12.56 2.65
CA HIS A 17 -9.05 13.61 3.05
C HIS A 17 -10.23 13.08 3.83
N GLY A 18 -10.70 11.85 3.64
CA GLY A 18 -11.93 11.42 4.30
C GLY A 18 -11.79 10.66 5.59
N GLU A 19 -10.70 9.93 5.86
CA GLU A 19 -10.40 9.56 7.23
C GLU A 19 -10.02 10.84 7.97
N LEU A 20 -9.27 11.76 7.35
CA LEU A 20 -9.09 13.09 7.93
C LEU A 20 -10.42 13.86 8.06
N ILE A 21 -11.43 13.75 7.18
CA ILE A 21 -12.76 14.41 7.31
C ILE A 21 -13.65 13.64 8.26
N LEU A 22 -13.49 12.33 8.46
CA LEU A 22 -14.29 11.54 9.39
C LEU A 22 -13.74 11.68 10.80
N PHE A 23 -12.42 11.56 10.97
CA PHE A 23 -11.74 12.03 12.16
C PHE A 23 -12.15 13.51 12.36
N ARG A 24 -11.85 14.44 11.45
CA ARG A 24 -12.08 15.90 11.61
C ARG A 24 -13.53 16.33 11.49
N GLY A 25 -14.46 15.46 11.15
CA GLY A 25 -15.89 15.78 11.10
C GLY A 25 -16.60 15.30 12.34
N PHE A 26 -16.10 14.20 12.94
CA PHE A 26 -16.73 13.55 14.08
C PHE A 26 -15.70 13.05 15.12
N PRO A 27 -14.81 13.91 15.67
CA PRO A 27 -13.73 13.47 16.56
C PRO A 27 -14.25 12.94 17.91
N SER A 28 -15.46 13.34 18.29
CA SER A 28 -16.10 12.97 19.55
C SER A 28 -16.97 11.71 19.44
N VAL A 29 -17.10 11.09 18.26
CA VAL A 29 -17.96 9.91 18.07
C VAL A 29 -17.15 8.63 18.31
N LYS A 30 -17.22 8.10 19.55
CA LYS A 30 -16.52 6.89 19.99
C LYS A 30 -16.53 5.75 18.97
N HIS A 31 -17.72 5.38 18.50
CA HIS A 31 -17.89 4.23 17.61
C HIS A 31 -17.29 4.44 16.23
N LEU A 32 -17.22 5.69 15.76
CA LEU A 32 -16.57 6.00 14.51
C LEU A 32 -15.05 5.92 14.65
N LEU A 33 -14.49 6.29 15.80
CA LEU A 33 -13.07 6.09 16.10
C LEU A 33 -12.71 4.60 16.17
N GLU A 34 -13.57 3.77 16.78
CA GLU A 34 -13.41 2.31 16.81
C GLU A 34 -13.38 1.71 15.39
N ILE A 35 -14.34 2.10 14.53
CA ILE A 35 -14.41 1.62 13.15
C ILE A 35 -13.16 2.06 12.35
N GLN A 36 -12.77 3.32 12.45
CA GLN A 36 -11.60 3.86 11.75
C GLN A 36 -10.30 3.20 12.22
N PHE A 37 -10.16 2.98 13.53
CA PHE A 37 -9.02 2.28 14.10
C PHE A 37 -8.88 0.87 13.51
N ALA A 38 -9.99 0.13 13.41
CA ALA A 38 -9.98 -1.22 12.85
C ALA A 38 -9.59 -1.22 11.36
N LEU A 39 -10.16 -0.33 10.55
CA LEU A 39 -9.83 -0.20 9.12
C LEU A 39 -8.35 0.20 8.91
N ALA A 40 -7.84 1.14 9.70
CA ALA A 40 -6.46 1.59 9.65
C ALA A 40 -5.47 0.47 10.04
N ASN A 41 -5.74 -0.25 11.13
CA ASN A 41 -4.80 -1.25 11.67
C ASN A 41 -5.03 -2.68 11.14
N GLY A 42 -6.07 -2.90 10.35
CA GLY A 42 -6.36 -4.17 9.70
C GLY A 42 -5.95 -4.16 8.22
N PRO A 43 -6.88 -3.87 7.30
CA PRO A 43 -6.63 -3.94 5.86
C PRO A 43 -5.60 -2.93 5.35
N VAL A 44 -5.54 -1.70 5.91
CA VAL A 44 -4.53 -0.72 5.50
C VAL A 44 -3.14 -1.15 5.94
N PHE A 45 -3.00 -1.60 7.19
CA PHE A 45 -1.79 -2.22 7.74
C PHE A 45 -1.30 -3.41 6.90
N MET A 46 -2.22 -4.32 6.54
CA MET A 46 -1.94 -5.46 5.65
C MET A 46 -1.36 -5.03 4.29
N GLY A 47 -1.82 -3.89 3.76
CA GLY A 47 -1.35 -3.34 2.49
C GLY A 47 0.15 -3.01 2.48
N CYS A 48 0.75 -2.64 3.62
CA CYS A 48 2.19 -2.40 3.72
C CYS A 48 3.01 -3.60 3.24
N PHE A 49 2.65 -4.79 3.72
CA PHE A 49 3.37 -6.03 3.45
C PHE A 49 3.04 -6.63 2.09
N LEU A 50 1.77 -6.54 1.67
CA LEU A 50 1.34 -7.12 0.41
C LEU A 50 1.91 -6.40 -0.81
N TYR A 51 1.98 -5.08 -0.76
CA TYR A 51 2.41 -4.25 -1.88
C TYR A 51 3.89 -3.89 -1.81
N ARG A 52 4.62 -4.38 -0.79
CA ARG A 52 6.06 -4.12 -0.57
C ARG A 52 6.40 -2.64 -0.77
N ASN A 53 5.58 -1.79 -0.15
CA ASN A 53 5.68 -0.35 -0.34
C ASN A 53 7.09 0.14 -0.01
N THR A 54 7.60 1.00 -0.87
CA THR A 54 8.97 1.50 -0.79
C THR A 54 8.96 2.99 -0.49
N PHE A 55 9.69 3.39 0.56
CA PHE A 55 9.84 4.80 0.90
C PHE A 55 10.98 5.44 0.08
N ALA A 56 10.68 5.82 -1.17
CA ALA A 56 11.61 6.45 -2.10
C ALA A 56 11.32 7.95 -2.26
N PHE A 57 12.14 8.82 -1.65
CA PHE A 57 11.91 10.28 -1.66
C PHE A 57 11.96 10.95 -3.03
N HIS A 58 12.62 10.34 -4.02
CA HIS A 58 12.72 10.90 -5.37
C HIS A 58 11.52 10.54 -6.25
N ASN A 59 10.66 9.62 -5.83
CA ASN A 59 9.51 9.15 -6.59
C ASN A 59 8.22 9.45 -5.79
N LEU A 60 7.46 10.42 -6.29
CA LEU A 60 6.26 10.91 -5.62
C LEU A 60 5.17 9.85 -5.51
N ASP A 61 5.05 8.96 -6.50
CA ASP A 61 4.05 7.89 -6.53
C ASP A 61 4.33 6.83 -5.46
N LYS A 62 5.58 6.39 -5.34
CA LYS A 62 6.04 5.44 -4.31
C LYS A 62 5.90 6.06 -2.92
N MET A 63 6.28 7.34 -2.75
CA MET A 63 6.09 8.04 -1.48
C MET A 63 4.62 8.20 -1.10
N THR A 64 3.75 8.55 -2.06
CA THR A 64 2.30 8.69 -1.83
C THR A 64 1.70 7.35 -1.45
N THR A 65 2.06 6.27 -2.15
CA THR A 65 1.60 4.90 -1.87
C THR A 65 2.05 4.46 -0.48
N CYS A 66 3.29 4.75 -0.08
CA CYS A 66 3.75 4.48 1.28
C CYS A 66 2.96 5.29 2.33
N SER A 67 2.71 6.58 2.05
CA SER A 67 2.03 7.50 2.98
C SER A 67 0.61 7.06 3.29
N ILE A 68 -0.16 6.62 2.29
CA ILE A 68 -1.55 6.16 2.50
C ILE A 68 -1.63 4.89 3.36
N HIS A 69 -0.54 4.12 3.46
CA HIS A 69 -0.50 2.89 4.25
C HIS A 69 0.06 3.09 5.67
N ILE A 70 0.95 4.06 5.89
CA ILE A 70 1.56 4.32 7.21
C ILE A 70 0.79 5.36 8.05
N LEU A 71 0.21 6.38 7.40
CA LEU A 71 -0.41 7.49 8.12
C LEU A 71 -1.67 7.08 8.88
N PRO A 72 -2.60 6.26 8.33
CA PRO A 72 -3.78 5.86 9.09
C PRO A 72 -3.47 5.09 10.38
N PRO A 73 -2.60 4.04 10.38
CA PRO A 73 -2.16 3.39 11.62
C PRO A 73 -1.55 4.39 12.61
N LEU A 74 -0.66 5.26 12.14
CA LEU A 74 0.04 6.24 12.99
C LEU A 74 -0.92 7.26 13.62
N ILE A 75 -1.84 7.83 12.84
CA ILE A 75 -2.84 8.79 13.32
C ILE A 75 -3.75 8.09 14.34
N SER A 76 -4.22 6.88 14.03
CA SER A 76 -5.07 6.11 14.94
C SER A 76 -4.37 5.75 16.25
N TYR A 77 -3.05 5.53 16.24
CA TYR A 77 -2.21 5.33 17.41
C TYR A 77 -2.20 6.58 18.30
N CYS A 78 -1.92 7.74 17.70
CA CYS A 78 -1.94 9.02 18.40
C CYS A 78 -3.30 9.28 19.05
N ILE A 79 -4.39 9.12 18.30
CA ILE A 79 -5.76 9.33 18.80
C ILE A 79 -6.11 8.36 19.93
N ARG A 80 -5.77 7.08 19.79
CA ARG A 80 -6.12 6.05 20.78
C ARG A 80 -5.38 6.23 22.10
N TRP A 81 -4.07 6.49 22.05
CA TRP A 81 -3.20 6.47 23.23
C TRP A 81 -2.90 7.85 23.80
N PHE A 82 -3.01 8.89 22.98
CA PHE A 82 -2.74 10.27 23.34
C PHE A 82 -3.85 11.21 22.84
N PRO A 83 -5.15 10.96 23.15
CA PRO A 83 -6.27 11.72 22.58
C PRO A 83 -6.21 13.21 22.91
N GLU A 84 -5.79 13.58 24.11
CA GLU A 84 -5.67 14.99 24.53
C GLU A 84 -4.60 15.72 23.74
N LEU A 85 -3.39 15.14 23.65
CA LEU A 85 -2.28 15.70 22.88
C LEU A 85 -2.62 15.76 21.37
N SER A 86 -3.27 14.73 20.86
CA SER A 86 -3.63 14.63 19.44
C SER A 86 -4.73 15.60 19.02
N SER A 87 -5.54 16.09 19.97
CA SER A 87 -6.65 17.02 19.70
C SER A 87 -6.36 18.48 20.01
N GLU A 88 -5.12 18.85 20.36
CA GLU A 88 -4.77 20.24 20.68
C GLU A 88 -5.12 21.22 19.55
N TRP A 89 -4.86 20.82 18.30
CA TRP A 89 -5.10 21.63 17.10
C TRP A 89 -6.41 21.27 16.38
N TRP A 90 -7.26 20.50 17.05
CA TRP A 90 -8.54 20.05 16.53
C TRP A 90 -9.67 20.94 17.04
N TRP A 91 -10.71 21.10 16.23
CA TRP A 91 -11.86 21.94 16.58
C TRP A 91 -12.70 21.36 17.73
N THR A 92 -12.53 20.07 18.05
CA THR A 92 -13.04 19.45 19.27
C THR A 92 -12.10 18.34 19.74
N LYS A 93 -12.19 18.01 21.04
CA LYS A 93 -11.40 16.96 21.66
C LYS A 93 -11.81 15.58 21.14
N PHE A 94 -10.85 14.68 21.00
CA PHE A 94 -11.14 13.28 20.74
C PHE A 94 -11.80 12.63 21.95
N GLU A 95 -12.78 11.77 21.70
CA GLU A 95 -13.42 11.00 22.76
C GLU A 95 -12.42 10.04 23.42
N PHE A 96 -12.39 10.02 24.76
CA PHE A 96 -11.53 9.09 25.49
C PHE A 96 -12.09 7.67 25.39
N THR A 97 -11.42 6.84 24.58
CA THR A 97 -11.84 5.46 24.33
C THR A 97 -11.32 4.46 25.37
N GLY A 98 -10.67 4.92 26.46
CA GLY A 98 -10.08 4.04 27.49
C GLY A 98 -8.63 3.61 27.22
N GLY A 99 -7.91 4.32 26.34
CA GLY A 99 -6.56 3.96 25.91
C GLY A 99 -5.56 4.67 26.80
N GLN A 100 -4.81 3.91 27.59
CA GLN A 100 -3.78 4.46 28.46
C GLN A 100 -2.40 4.04 27.96
N PRO A 101 -1.52 5.00 27.66
CA PRO A 101 -0.17 4.70 27.22
C PRO A 101 0.63 4.03 28.35
N HIS A 102 1.65 3.27 27.97
CA HIS A 102 2.58 2.60 28.91
C HIS A 102 1.94 1.57 29.87
N THR A 103 0.68 1.20 29.65
CA THR A 103 0.00 0.18 30.45
C THR A 103 0.31 -1.22 29.89
N THR A 104 0.73 -2.16 30.74
CA THR A 104 1.07 -3.53 30.34
C THR A 104 -0.13 -4.48 30.32
N SER A 105 -1.24 -4.11 30.94
CA SER A 105 -2.47 -4.90 30.91
C SER A 105 -3.22 -4.72 29.59
N PHE A 106 -3.88 -5.80 29.14
CA PHE A 106 -4.86 -5.70 28.07
C PHE A 106 -6.07 -4.89 28.55
N GLY A 107 -6.31 -3.77 27.88
CA GLY A 107 -7.51 -2.97 28.04
C GLY A 107 -8.75 -3.69 27.51
N PRO A 108 -9.95 -3.24 27.91
CA PRO A 108 -11.19 -3.84 27.44
C PRO A 108 -11.35 -3.60 25.93
N MET A 109 -11.66 -4.67 25.18
CA MET A 109 -12.01 -4.58 23.76
C MET A 109 -13.21 -3.65 23.53
N GLY A 110 -14.14 -3.56 24.48
CA GLY A 110 -15.39 -2.85 24.27
C GLY A 110 -16.35 -3.66 23.39
N ASN A 111 -17.08 -2.99 22.51
CA ASN A 111 -18.09 -3.65 21.68
C ASN A 111 -17.49 -4.12 20.34
N TRP A 112 -17.40 -5.43 20.17
CA TRP A 112 -16.83 -6.08 18.99
C TRP A 112 -17.55 -5.71 17.67
N ILE A 113 -18.80 -5.24 17.74
CA ILE A 113 -19.55 -4.81 16.55
C ILE A 113 -18.81 -3.68 15.82
N TYR A 114 -18.27 -2.71 16.57
CA TYR A 114 -17.63 -1.52 15.99
C TYR A 114 -16.15 -1.75 15.63
N LEU A 115 -15.47 -2.69 16.30
CA LEU A 115 -14.07 -3.03 16.02
C LEU A 115 -13.89 -4.17 15.01
N TYR A 116 -14.93 -4.96 14.76
CA TYR A 116 -14.83 -6.13 13.89
C TYR A 116 -15.97 -6.25 12.90
N ALA A 117 -17.22 -6.31 13.35
CA ALA A 117 -18.36 -6.63 12.46
C ALA A 117 -18.59 -5.57 11.38
N ILE A 118 -18.75 -4.31 11.80
CA ILE A 118 -18.99 -3.18 10.90
C ILE A 118 -17.78 -2.93 9.98
N PRO A 119 -16.52 -2.88 10.49
CA PRO A 119 -15.34 -2.74 9.63
C PRO A 119 -15.22 -3.85 8.58
N ASN A 120 -15.46 -5.11 8.94
CA ASN A 120 -15.44 -6.22 7.98
C ASN A 120 -16.56 -6.09 6.93
N ALA A 121 -17.78 -5.74 7.36
CA ALA A 121 -18.89 -5.52 6.44
C ALA A 121 -18.58 -4.38 5.45
N ALA A 122 -18.03 -3.27 5.95
CA ALA A 122 -17.58 -2.15 5.12
C ALA A 122 -16.50 -2.59 4.12
N PHE A 123 -15.51 -3.37 4.56
CA PHE A 123 -14.45 -3.89 3.69
C PHE A 123 -14.97 -4.85 2.62
N ILE A 124 -15.93 -5.73 2.95
CA ILE A 124 -16.56 -6.64 1.98
C ILE A 124 -17.35 -5.84 0.95
N ILE A 125 -18.18 -4.88 1.39
CA ILE A 125 -18.95 -4.01 0.50
C ILE A 125 -18.00 -3.26 -0.45
N HIS A 126 -16.94 -2.66 0.10
CA HIS A 126 -15.90 -2.00 -0.68
C HIS A 126 -15.26 -2.95 -1.70
N THR A 127 -14.88 -4.17 -1.29
CA THR A 127 -14.24 -5.15 -2.17
C THR A 127 -15.14 -5.55 -3.34
N VAL A 128 -16.44 -5.73 -3.09
CA VAL A 128 -17.44 -6.03 -4.13
C VAL A 128 -17.61 -4.84 -5.08
N ILE A 129 -17.77 -3.63 -4.55
CA ILE A 129 -17.90 -2.41 -5.36
C ILE A 129 -16.67 -2.21 -6.25
N TYR A 130 -15.47 -2.33 -5.67
CA TYR A 130 -14.21 -2.24 -6.41
C TYR A 130 -14.15 -3.27 -7.54
N HIS A 131 -14.52 -4.52 -7.26
CA HIS A 131 -14.52 -5.58 -8.28
C HIS A 131 -15.48 -5.26 -9.43
N VAL A 132 -16.69 -4.79 -9.13
CA VAL A 132 -17.66 -4.41 -10.15
C VAL A 132 -17.13 -3.25 -10.99
N LEU A 133 -16.61 -2.20 -10.35
CA LEU A 133 -16.08 -1.04 -11.07
C LEU A 133 -14.90 -1.42 -11.96
N VAL A 134 -13.88 -2.08 -11.42
CA VAL A 134 -12.63 -2.38 -12.14
C VAL A 134 -12.83 -3.45 -13.20
N HIS A 135 -13.48 -4.57 -12.88
CA HIS A 135 -13.52 -5.73 -13.76
C HIS A 135 -14.77 -5.81 -14.65
N VAL A 136 -15.85 -5.09 -14.29
CA VAL A 136 -17.10 -5.09 -15.09
C VAL A 136 -17.26 -3.80 -15.88
N ILE A 137 -17.00 -2.63 -15.25
CA ILE A 137 -17.30 -1.32 -15.86
C ILE A 137 -16.10 -0.77 -16.61
N PHE A 138 -14.98 -0.50 -15.94
CA PHE A 138 -13.85 0.22 -16.52
C PHE A 138 -12.95 -0.66 -17.38
N LYS A 139 -12.70 -1.91 -16.95
CA LYS A 139 -11.84 -2.88 -17.65
C LYS A 139 -10.52 -2.26 -18.13
N PRO A 140 -9.67 -1.78 -17.21
CA PRO A 140 -8.42 -1.12 -17.57
C PRO A 140 -7.52 -2.05 -18.40
N SER A 141 -6.75 -1.45 -19.32
CA SER A 141 -5.86 -2.17 -20.22
C SER A 141 -4.87 -3.06 -19.45
N GLU A 142 -4.34 -4.10 -20.09
CA GLU A 142 -3.37 -5.02 -19.48
C GLU A 142 -2.10 -4.34 -18.97
N LYS A 143 -1.75 -3.18 -19.54
CA LYS A 143 -0.66 -2.29 -19.06
C LYS A 143 -0.83 -1.84 -17.60
N TYR A 144 -2.05 -1.83 -17.05
CA TYR A 144 -2.29 -1.45 -15.66
C TYR A 144 -2.42 -2.68 -14.76
N HIS A 145 -1.53 -2.78 -13.78
CA HIS A 145 -1.64 -3.76 -12.70
C HIS A 145 -2.75 -3.34 -11.73
N ASP A 146 -3.81 -4.13 -11.65
CA ASP A 146 -4.72 -4.12 -10.50
C ASP A 146 -4.16 -5.00 -9.37
N SER A 147 -4.71 -4.87 -8.15
CA SER A 147 -4.25 -5.64 -6.99
C SER A 147 -4.28 -7.14 -7.22
N TYR A 148 -5.22 -7.63 -8.04
CA TYR A 148 -5.32 -9.04 -8.40
C TYR A 148 -4.15 -9.47 -9.29
N ARG A 149 -3.87 -8.74 -10.38
CA ARG A 149 -2.76 -8.96 -11.31
C ARG A 149 -1.43 -8.89 -10.57
N TYR A 150 -1.20 -7.83 -9.79
CA TYR A 150 0.04 -7.64 -9.02
C TYR A 150 0.34 -8.84 -8.12
N LEU A 151 -0.61 -9.26 -7.27
CA LEU A 151 -0.35 -10.30 -6.28
C LEU A 151 -0.30 -11.70 -6.89
N CYS A 152 -1.10 -11.96 -7.93
CA CYS A 152 -1.02 -13.22 -8.67
C CYS A 152 0.27 -13.35 -9.49
N THR A 153 0.92 -12.23 -9.79
CA THR A 153 2.19 -12.18 -10.51
C THR A 153 3.38 -12.20 -9.55
N LYS A 154 3.32 -11.55 -8.39
CA LYS A 154 4.48 -11.37 -7.50
C LYS A 154 4.52 -12.30 -6.28
N MET A 155 3.40 -12.84 -5.81
CA MET A 155 3.40 -13.72 -4.62
C MET A 155 3.38 -15.20 -4.99
N THR A 156 4.48 -15.90 -4.74
CA THR A 156 4.59 -17.36 -4.98
C THR A 156 3.54 -18.18 -4.23
N ILE A 157 3.13 -17.73 -3.04
CA ILE A 157 2.07 -18.38 -2.24
C ILE A 157 0.71 -18.32 -2.97
N VAL A 158 0.49 -17.30 -3.80
CA VAL A 158 -0.74 -17.10 -4.59
C VAL A 158 -0.65 -17.78 -5.96
N GLN A 159 0.53 -17.80 -6.59
CA GLN A 159 0.76 -18.44 -7.89
C GLN A 159 0.52 -19.96 -7.88
N LYS A 160 1.01 -20.67 -6.86
CA LYS A 160 0.89 -22.14 -6.77
C LYS A 160 -0.55 -22.66 -6.80
N PRO A 161 -1.50 -22.10 -6.03
CA PRO A 161 -2.91 -22.51 -6.12
C PRO A 161 -3.61 -22.01 -7.38
N LYS A 162 -3.26 -20.83 -7.92
CA LYS A 162 -3.83 -20.29 -9.18
C LYS A 162 -3.69 -21.27 -10.34
N ASN A 163 -2.53 -21.93 -10.46
CA ASN A 163 -2.24 -22.87 -11.55
C ASN A 163 -3.09 -24.15 -11.52
N LYS A 164 -3.81 -24.41 -10.42
CA LYS A 164 -4.72 -25.55 -10.27
C LYS A 164 -6.20 -25.18 -10.46
N LEU A 165 -6.50 -23.89 -10.56
CA LEU A 165 -7.86 -23.37 -10.59
C LEU A 165 -8.26 -22.96 -12.02
N PRO A 166 -9.53 -23.16 -12.43
CA PRO A 166 -10.02 -22.62 -13.70
C PRO A 166 -9.92 -21.09 -13.76
N GLN A 167 -9.53 -20.52 -14.89
CA GLN A 167 -9.35 -19.07 -15.10
C GLN A 167 -10.56 -18.23 -14.62
N LYS A 168 -11.79 -18.74 -14.87
CA LYS A 168 -13.04 -18.07 -14.48
C LYS A 168 -13.21 -17.92 -12.96
N SER A 169 -12.53 -18.76 -12.17
CA SER A 169 -12.64 -18.76 -10.71
C SER A 169 -11.59 -17.87 -10.03
N HIS A 170 -10.53 -17.46 -10.73
CA HIS A 170 -9.41 -16.77 -10.10
C HIS A 170 -9.82 -15.45 -9.45
N LEU A 171 -10.68 -14.66 -10.10
CA LEU A 171 -11.19 -13.40 -9.55
C LEU A 171 -12.01 -13.61 -8.27
N ILE A 172 -12.88 -14.61 -8.23
CA ILE A 172 -13.71 -14.89 -7.05
C ILE A 172 -12.83 -15.40 -5.90
N VAL A 173 -11.89 -16.31 -6.20
CA VAL A 173 -10.93 -16.81 -5.21
C VAL A 173 -10.07 -15.69 -4.65
N TRP A 174 -9.67 -14.74 -5.50
CA TRP A 174 -8.97 -13.54 -5.09
C TRP A 174 -9.82 -12.65 -4.16
N MET A 175 -11.06 -12.38 -4.53
CA MET A 175 -11.99 -11.61 -3.70
C MET A 175 -12.14 -12.24 -2.31
N LEU A 176 -12.29 -13.57 -2.26
CA LEU A 176 -12.37 -14.32 -1.00
C LEU A 176 -11.06 -14.25 -0.21
N PHE A 177 -9.91 -14.42 -0.85
CA PHE A 177 -8.62 -14.30 -0.20
C PHE A 177 -8.41 -12.92 0.42
N ASN A 178 -8.78 -11.85 -0.31
CA ASN A 178 -8.67 -10.48 0.19
C ASN A 178 -9.57 -10.25 1.42
N CYS A 179 -10.84 -10.69 1.37
CA CYS A 179 -11.76 -10.57 2.50
C CYS A 179 -11.31 -11.40 3.71
N VAL A 180 -10.84 -12.64 3.50
CA VAL A 180 -10.34 -13.50 4.59
C VAL A 180 -9.09 -12.92 5.22
N SER A 181 -8.15 -12.45 4.40
CA SER A 181 -6.92 -11.83 4.89
C SER A 181 -7.24 -10.56 5.68
N ALA A 182 -8.11 -9.70 5.17
CA ALA A 182 -8.56 -8.52 5.91
C ALA A 182 -9.22 -8.88 7.25
N ALA A 183 -10.07 -9.91 7.28
CA ALA A 183 -10.68 -10.38 8.53
C ALA A 183 -9.64 -10.87 9.55
N VAL A 184 -8.59 -11.56 9.10
CA VAL A 184 -7.47 -11.96 9.96
C VAL A 184 -6.69 -10.75 10.47
N PHE A 185 -6.36 -9.80 9.59
CA PHE A 185 -5.65 -8.57 9.99
C PHE A 185 -6.48 -7.68 10.92
N MET A 186 -7.80 -7.68 10.79
CA MET A 186 -8.70 -7.04 11.77
C MET A 186 -8.59 -7.64 13.18
N LEU A 187 -8.24 -8.93 13.32
CA LEU A 187 -7.97 -9.50 14.65
C LEU A 187 -6.70 -8.90 15.27
N PHE A 188 -5.68 -8.60 14.47
CA PHE A 188 -4.50 -7.88 14.94
C PHE A 188 -4.86 -6.44 15.35
N ALA A 189 -5.76 -5.78 14.63
CA ALA A 189 -6.28 -4.49 15.05
C ALA A 189 -6.98 -4.57 16.41
N ILE A 190 -7.76 -5.62 16.71
CA ILE A 190 -8.35 -5.80 18.04
C ILE A 190 -7.25 -5.95 19.11
N LEU A 191 -6.20 -6.74 18.84
CA LEU A 191 -5.08 -6.88 19.78
C LEU A 191 -4.38 -5.54 20.02
N ALA A 192 -4.19 -4.73 18.97
CA ALA A 192 -3.65 -3.39 19.05
C ALA A 192 -4.56 -2.43 19.82
N TRP A 193 -5.88 -2.54 19.68
CA TRP A 193 -6.83 -1.72 20.43
C TRP A 193 -6.71 -1.96 21.94
N CYS A 194 -6.53 -3.23 22.32
CA CYS A 194 -6.44 -3.67 23.70
C CYS A 194 -5.05 -3.44 24.31
N SER A 195 -3.97 -3.26 23.54
CA SER A 195 -2.62 -3.17 24.11
C SER A 195 -1.76 -2.12 23.41
N PHE A 196 -1.27 -1.17 24.22
CA PHE A 196 -0.32 -0.14 23.79
C PHE A 196 0.94 -0.73 23.18
N PHE A 197 1.47 -1.79 23.81
CA PHE A 197 2.68 -2.46 23.36
C PHE A 197 2.48 -3.23 22.05
N VAL A 198 1.33 -3.90 21.88
CA VAL A 198 1.02 -4.58 20.61
C VAL A 198 0.90 -3.55 19.48
N HIS A 199 0.17 -2.46 19.70
CA HIS A 199 0.04 -1.41 18.69
C HIS A 199 1.39 -0.77 18.36
N THR A 200 2.23 -0.50 19.37
CA THR A 200 3.59 0.02 19.17
C THR A 200 4.45 -0.94 18.36
N LEU A 201 4.41 -2.23 18.70
CA LEU A 201 5.14 -3.26 17.96
C LEU A 201 4.71 -3.32 16.49
N MET A 202 3.41 -3.23 16.21
CA MET A 202 2.89 -3.18 14.85
C MET A 202 3.49 -2.01 14.05
N LEU A 203 3.53 -0.80 14.63
CA LEU A 203 4.14 0.36 13.97
C LEU A 203 5.65 0.20 13.75
N VAL A 204 6.35 -0.38 14.73
CA VAL A 204 7.79 -0.67 14.60
C VAL A 204 8.04 -1.68 13.48
N VAL A 205 7.21 -2.72 13.35
CA VAL A 205 7.32 -3.70 12.26
C VAL A 205 7.11 -3.04 10.91
N ILE A 206 6.09 -2.17 10.75
CA ILE A 206 5.89 -1.41 9.50
C ILE A 206 7.12 -0.56 9.18
N PHE A 207 7.65 0.17 10.17
CA PHE A 207 8.80 1.04 9.95
C PHE A 207 10.00 0.27 9.40
N PHE A 208 10.31 -0.89 9.99
CA PHE A 208 11.40 -1.73 9.52
C PHE A 208 11.12 -2.36 8.15
N ASP A 209 9.88 -2.80 7.88
CA ASP A 209 9.50 -3.36 6.58
C ASP A 209 9.67 -2.35 5.45
N LEU A 210 9.15 -1.13 5.63
CA LEU A 210 9.26 -0.06 4.65
C LEU A 210 10.71 0.39 4.44
N THR A 211 11.49 0.46 5.52
CA THR A 211 12.92 0.82 5.46
C THR A 211 13.71 -0.28 4.75
N TRP A 212 13.41 -1.54 5.01
CA TRP A 212 14.03 -2.68 4.34
C TRP A 212 13.71 -2.70 2.84
N ASN A 213 12.43 -2.52 2.48
CA ASN A 213 12.01 -2.42 1.09
C ASN A 213 12.71 -1.24 0.37
N ALA A 214 12.83 -0.09 1.03
CA ALA A 214 13.58 1.05 0.51
C ALA A 214 15.07 0.74 0.31
N ALA A 215 15.72 0.08 1.27
CA ALA A 215 17.11 -0.31 1.13
C ALA A 215 17.33 -1.24 -0.07
N CYS A 216 16.51 -2.28 -0.22
CA CYS A 216 16.55 -3.17 -1.39
C CYS A 216 16.29 -2.42 -2.71
N TYR A 217 15.36 -1.46 -2.71
CA TYR A 217 15.10 -0.65 -3.90
C TYR A 217 16.32 0.18 -4.33
N PHE A 218 16.95 0.88 -3.39
CA PHE A 218 18.10 1.74 -3.69
C PHE A 218 19.38 0.96 -4.00
N VAL A 219 19.61 -0.18 -3.36
CA VAL A 219 20.86 -0.95 -3.48
C VAL A 219 20.80 -1.97 -4.61
N ASP A 220 19.67 -2.66 -4.79
CA ASP A 220 19.57 -3.77 -5.73
C ASP A 220 18.83 -3.37 -7.01
N TYR A 221 17.63 -2.80 -6.87
CA TYR A 221 16.75 -2.57 -8.01
C TYR A 221 17.19 -1.37 -8.87
N LEU A 222 17.37 -0.20 -8.28
CA LEU A 222 17.68 1.03 -9.01
C LEU A 222 18.98 0.93 -9.82
N PRO A 223 20.11 0.39 -9.29
CA PRO A 223 21.33 0.22 -10.08
C PRO A 223 21.15 -0.81 -11.20
N THR A 224 20.41 -1.89 -10.95
CA THR A 224 20.12 -2.90 -11.97
C THR A 224 19.28 -2.31 -13.11
N LEU A 225 18.30 -1.47 -12.79
CA LEU A 225 17.48 -0.77 -13.78
C LEU A 225 18.31 0.21 -14.61
N ALA A 226 19.15 1.02 -13.97
CA ALA A 226 20.04 1.96 -14.65
C ALA A 226 21.00 1.22 -15.60
N LEU A 227 21.60 0.11 -15.15
CA LEU A 227 22.46 -0.73 -15.98
C LEU A 227 21.71 -1.31 -17.19
N ARG A 228 20.47 -1.76 -17.01
CA ARG A 228 19.66 -2.30 -18.11
C ARG A 228 19.31 -1.24 -19.14
N LYS A 229 18.89 -0.05 -18.69
CA LYS A 229 18.64 1.09 -19.60
C LYS A 229 19.90 1.43 -20.40
N ALA A 230 21.05 1.51 -19.72
CA ALA A 230 22.35 1.76 -20.35
C ALA A 230 22.79 0.67 -21.35
N ILE A 231 22.32 -0.57 -21.20
CA ILE A 231 22.57 -1.63 -22.19
C ILE A 231 21.58 -1.50 -23.36
N ALA A 232 20.32 -1.15 -23.08
CA ALA A 232 19.26 -1.04 -24.08
C ALA A 232 19.44 0.18 -25.01
N ASP A 233 19.91 1.30 -24.48
CA ASP A 233 20.25 2.52 -25.24
C ASP A 233 21.63 2.42 -25.94
N GLY A 234 22.38 1.35 -25.67
CA GLY A 234 23.68 1.07 -26.28
C GLY A 234 24.84 1.87 -25.70
N SER A 235 24.64 2.59 -24.59
CA SER A 235 25.71 3.34 -23.92
C SER A 235 26.77 2.43 -23.26
N ILE A 236 26.39 1.23 -22.84
CA ILE A 236 27.28 0.20 -22.28
C ILE A 236 27.14 -1.09 -23.09
N PRO A 237 28.25 -1.74 -23.50
CA PRO A 237 28.18 -3.02 -24.20
C PRO A 237 27.59 -4.10 -23.29
N ALA A 238 26.63 -4.86 -23.83
CA ALA A 238 26.06 -6.01 -23.13
C ALA A 238 27.17 -6.99 -22.69
N PRO A 239 27.06 -7.60 -21.49
CA PRO A 239 28.09 -8.51 -20.99
C PRO A 239 28.41 -9.61 -22.00
N GLN A 240 29.66 -9.66 -22.47
CA GLN A 240 30.12 -10.69 -23.40
C GLN A 240 30.31 -12.00 -22.64
N GLY A 241 29.31 -12.88 -22.69
CA GLY A 241 29.43 -14.30 -22.39
C GLY A 241 28.80 -14.78 -21.09
N GLN A 242 27.56 -15.26 -21.19
CA GLN A 242 27.19 -16.59 -20.71
C GLN A 242 26.12 -17.15 -21.66
N THR A 243 26.59 -17.85 -22.70
CA THR A 243 25.76 -18.77 -23.47
C THR A 243 25.27 -19.87 -22.52
N GLY A 244 24.05 -19.72 -22.03
CA GLY A 244 23.39 -20.64 -21.11
C GLY A 244 22.06 -20.04 -20.66
N ASN A 245 21.02 -20.27 -21.46
CA ASN A 245 19.62 -19.86 -21.29
C ASN A 245 19.00 -20.24 -19.93
N SER A 246 19.44 -19.62 -18.83
CA SER A 246 18.85 -19.89 -17.50
C SER A 246 18.74 -18.68 -16.59
N TRP A 247 19.64 -17.69 -16.70
CA TRP A 247 19.57 -16.48 -15.87
C TRP A 247 18.82 -15.37 -16.59
N ALA A 248 19.28 -14.98 -17.78
CA ALA A 248 18.62 -13.96 -18.60
C ALA A 248 17.15 -14.31 -18.95
N GLU A 249 16.82 -15.58 -19.19
CA GLU A 249 15.45 -15.98 -19.58
C GLU A 249 14.50 -16.15 -18.38
N LYS A 250 15.02 -16.46 -17.18
CA LYS A 250 14.22 -16.45 -15.93
C LYS A 250 14.05 -15.05 -15.38
N ASP A 251 15.07 -14.21 -15.50
CA ASP A 251 15.06 -12.84 -14.99
C ASP A 251 14.31 -11.90 -15.94
N ALA A 252 14.37 -12.08 -17.27
CA ALA A 252 13.52 -11.30 -18.19
C ALA A 252 12.03 -11.60 -17.96
N LYS A 253 11.64 -12.87 -17.81
CA LYS A 253 10.24 -13.26 -17.57
C LYS A 253 9.67 -12.78 -16.23
N ASN A 254 10.51 -12.67 -15.20
CA ASN A 254 10.08 -12.16 -13.90
C ASN A 254 10.06 -10.62 -13.85
N ASN A 255 10.90 -9.95 -14.65
CA ASN A 255 11.17 -8.51 -14.53
C ASN A 255 10.51 -7.63 -15.61
N ASP A 256 10.07 -8.16 -16.77
CA ASP A 256 9.10 -7.46 -17.64
C ASP A 256 7.82 -7.10 -16.84
N GLU A 257 7.56 -7.85 -15.76
CA GLU A 257 6.46 -7.64 -14.82
C GLU A 257 6.83 -6.71 -13.63
N ASP A 258 8.12 -6.37 -13.43
CA ASP A 258 8.59 -5.36 -12.47
C ASP A 258 8.75 -3.97 -13.12
N GLU A 259 8.98 -3.90 -14.43
CA GLU A 259 9.21 -2.66 -15.20
C GLU A 259 8.00 -1.73 -15.31
N LEU A 260 6.79 -2.19 -14.99
CA LEU A 260 5.55 -1.42 -15.10
C LEU A 260 5.12 -0.68 -13.82
N ASP A 261 6.01 -0.63 -12.83
CA ASP A 261 5.80 0.10 -11.59
C ASP A 261 6.18 1.59 -11.75
N GLY A 262 5.50 2.32 -12.65
CA GLY A 262 5.64 3.77 -12.84
C GLY A 262 6.95 4.25 -13.46
N ASP A 263 8.01 3.45 -13.39
CA ASP A 263 9.37 3.83 -13.80
C ASP A 263 9.55 4.00 -15.32
N GLU A 264 8.70 3.39 -16.17
CA GLU A 264 8.66 3.66 -17.62
C GLU A 264 8.06 5.04 -17.93
N ILE A 265 7.04 5.47 -17.18
CA ILE A 265 6.36 6.75 -17.43
C ILE A 265 7.25 7.91 -16.95
N GLU A 266 7.95 7.74 -15.82
CA GLU A 266 8.91 8.74 -15.34
C GLU A 266 10.17 8.83 -16.21
N ALA A 267 10.59 7.76 -16.88
CA ALA A 267 11.75 7.81 -17.79
C ALA A 267 11.48 8.64 -19.04
N GLU A 268 10.25 8.57 -19.58
CA GLU A 268 9.83 9.45 -20.68
C GLU A 268 9.72 10.92 -20.21
N ASP A 269 9.17 11.16 -19.01
CA ASP A 269 9.04 12.51 -18.46
C ASP A 269 10.40 13.12 -18.08
N GLN A 270 11.31 12.38 -17.43
CA GLN A 270 12.66 12.88 -17.09
C GLN A 270 13.52 13.12 -18.33
N ALA A 271 13.43 12.25 -19.35
CA ALA A 271 14.10 12.50 -20.63
C ALA A 271 13.54 13.73 -21.36
N SER A 272 12.26 14.08 -21.14
CA SER A 272 11.68 15.31 -21.71
C SER A 272 12.06 16.58 -20.94
N VAL A 273 12.31 16.48 -19.63
CA VAL A 273 12.71 17.62 -18.78
C VAL A 273 14.22 17.91 -18.90
N GLU A 274 15.05 16.89 -19.13
CA GLU A 274 16.51 17.05 -19.24
C GLU A 274 16.96 17.61 -20.61
N TYR A 275 16.03 17.80 -21.57
CA TYR A 275 16.31 18.41 -22.88
C TYR A 275 15.98 19.92 -22.99
N GLU A 276 15.47 20.57 -21.94
CA GLU A 276 15.14 22.01 -21.98
C GLU A 276 16.09 22.93 -21.19
N ILE A 277 17.22 22.42 -20.67
CA ILE A 277 18.20 23.25 -19.95
C ILE A 277 19.60 23.08 -20.56
N GLU A 278 19.78 23.65 -21.76
CA GLU A 278 21.04 24.11 -22.41
C GLU A 278 20.64 24.37 -23.88
N ASP A 279 20.54 25.58 -24.40
CA ASP A 279 21.66 26.49 -24.64
C ASP A 279 21.09 27.89 -24.98
N SER A 280 21.34 28.87 -24.11
CA SER A 280 21.27 30.29 -24.50
C SER A 280 22.56 30.97 -24.09
N SER A 281 23.67 30.42 -24.58
CA SER A 281 24.96 31.10 -24.62
C SER A 281 25.41 31.25 -26.08
N ASP A 282 25.54 32.52 -26.47
CA ASP A 282 26.35 33.02 -27.58
C ASP A 282 25.81 32.92 -29.01
N GLU A 283 25.43 34.09 -29.57
CA GLU A 283 26.20 34.73 -30.65
C GLU A 283 25.65 36.14 -30.99
N TYR A 284 26.51 37.14 -30.76
CA TYR A 284 26.64 38.51 -31.34
C TYR A 284 25.42 39.42 -31.58
#